data_AF-A0A0S7YVW2-F1
#
_entry.id   AF-A0A0S7YVW2-F1
#
_cell.length_a   1.000
_cell.length_b   1.000
_cell.length_c   1.000
_cell.angle_alpha   90.00
_cell.angle_beta   90.00
_cell.angle_gamma   90.00
#
_symmetry.space_group_name_H-M   'P 1'
#
loop_
_entity.id
_entity.type
_entity.pdbx_description
1 polymer ?
#
loop_
_entity_poly.entity_id
_entity_poly.type
_entity_poly.pdbx_seq_one_letter_code
_entity_poly.pdbx_strand_id
1 'polypeptide(L)'
;MTCGETNDVTRRGSWIWLQLAAFALLLGSAFPALAVNCSDAPYFGLIDGDVVAAPSQIQIDRNCTVRNFPAGNPLTTNFSFLTQPGQTDERWIIIFDNVVHIGQMACNAVAGHRIWFVNSSSSTIREKCQNLLIPVEKID
;
A
#
# COMPACT_ATOMS: atom_id res chain seq x y z
N MET A 1 -70.32 -13.56 -20.56
CA MET A 1 -69.59 -12.46 -19.88
C MET A 1 -69.42 -12.85 -18.43
N THR A 2 -68.22 -13.30 -18.04
CA THR A 2 -67.73 -13.27 -16.65
C THR A 2 -66.21 -13.16 -16.71
N CYS A 3 -65.69 -12.29 -15.85
CA CYS A 3 -64.37 -11.69 -15.85
C CYS A 3 -63.25 -12.67 -15.51
N GLY A 4 -62.06 -12.44 -16.08
CA GLY A 4 -60.79 -12.92 -15.55
C GLY A 4 -59.94 -11.71 -15.19
N GLU A 5 -59.95 -11.34 -13.90
CA GLU A 5 -59.14 -10.24 -13.36
C GLU A 5 -57.70 -10.75 -13.17
N THR A 6 -56.75 -10.18 -13.91
CA THR A 6 -55.33 -10.49 -13.78
C THR A 6 -54.76 -9.75 -12.57
N ASN A 7 -54.41 -10.52 -11.53
CA ASN A 7 -53.75 -10.03 -10.31
C ASN A 7 -52.34 -9.49 -10.63
N ASP A 8 -52.17 -8.18 -10.61
CA ASP A 8 -50.88 -7.50 -10.76
C ASP A 8 -50.28 -7.17 -9.38
N VAL A 9 -50.01 -8.22 -8.58
CA VAL A 9 -49.47 -8.10 -7.21
C VAL A 9 -48.23 -8.99 -7.03
N THR A 10 -47.20 -8.85 -7.85
CA THR A 10 -45.93 -9.59 -7.64
C THR A 10 -44.65 -8.87 -8.05
N ARG A 11 -44.73 -7.66 -8.64
CA ARG A 11 -43.54 -7.01 -9.22
C ARG A 11 -42.69 -6.23 -8.21
N ARG A 12 -43.26 -5.74 -7.10
CA ARG A 12 -42.54 -4.89 -6.12
C ARG A 12 -41.74 -5.67 -5.07
N GLY A 13 -42.24 -6.80 -4.57
CA GLY A 13 -41.55 -7.60 -3.55
C GLY A 13 -40.28 -8.27 -4.08
N SER A 14 -40.34 -8.81 -5.30
CA SER A 14 -39.21 -9.47 -5.97
C SER A 14 -38.02 -8.54 -6.19
N TRP A 15 -38.28 -7.28 -6.54
CA TRP A 15 -37.23 -6.27 -6.75
C TRP A 15 -36.49 -5.92 -5.46
N ILE A 16 -37.20 -5.79 -4.34
CA ILE A 16 -36.59 -5.49 -3.03
C ILE A 16 -35.72 -6.67 -2.58
N TRP A 17 -36.19 -7.90 -2.77
CA TRP A 17 -35.40 -9.10 -2.46
C TRP A 17 -34.14 -9.22 -3.32
N LEU A 18 -34.23 -8.90 -4.62
CA LEU A 18 -33.07 -8.82 -5.50
C LEU A 18 -32.06 -7.76 -5.06
N GLN A 19 -32.53 -6.59 -4.63
CA GLN A 19 -31.66 -5.52 -4.11
C GLN A 19 -30.98 -5.94 -2.79
N LEU A 20 -31.70 -6.59 -1.89
CA LEU A 20 -31.13 -7.09 -0.64
C LEU A 20 -30.10 -8.21 -0.88
N ALA A 21 -30.36 -9.11 -1.81
CA ALA A 21 -29.40 -10.15 -2.19
C ALA A 21 -28.13 -9.55 -2.83
N ALA A 22 -28.28 -8.56 -3.71
CA ALA A 22 -27.15 -7.85 -4.30
C ALA A 22 -26.34 -7.07 -3.25
N PHE A 23 -27.02 -6.43 -2.30
CA PHE A 23 -26.37 -5.70 -1.20
C PHE A 23 -25.60 -6.65 -0.26
N ALA A 24 -26.18 -7.81 0.06
CA ALA A 24 -25.51 -8.85 0.85
C ALA A 24 -24.26 -9.40 0.14
N LEU A 25 -24.31 -9.55 -1.19
CA LEU A 25 -23.15 -9.98 -1.98
C LEU A 25 -22.02 -8.94 -1.97
N LEU A 26 -22.36 -7.64 -2.01
CA LEU A 26 -21.40 -6.53 -1.95
C LEU A 26 -20.72 -6.40 -0.57
N LEU A 27 -21.44 -6.68 0.51
CA LEU A 27 -20.87 -6.70 1.86
C LEU A 27 -19.85 -7.83 2.06
N GLY A 28 -19.96 -8.92 1.30
CA GLY A 28 -19.05 -10.07 1.37
C GLY A 28 -17.73 -9.89 0.64
N SER A 29 -17.58 -8.88 -0.22
CA SER A 29 -16.36 -8.65 -1.02
C SER A 29 -15.37 -7.65 -0.40
N ALA A 30 -15.61 -7.18 0.82
CA ALA A 30 -14.73 -6.22 1.48
C ALA A 30 -13.48 -6.92 2.06
N PHE A 31 -12.40 -6.97 1.29
CA PHE A 31 -11.08 -7.34 1.82
C PHE A 31 -10.41 -6.11 2.45
N PRO A 32 -9.90 -6.21 3.69
CA PRO A 32 -9.17 -5.11 4.28
C PRO A 32 -7.79 -5.01 3.62
N ALA A 33 -7.49 -3.87 2.98
CA ALA A 33 -6.13 -3.54 2.54
C ALA A 33 -5.34 -3.03 3.75
N LEU A 34 -4.94 -3.94 4.65
CA LEU A 34 -4.10 -3.58 5.80
C LEU A 34 -2.65 -3.39 5.33
N ALA A 35 -2.00 -2.36 5.87
CA ALA A 35 -0.56 -2.24 5.76
C ALA A 35 0.08 -3.42 6.49
N VAL A 36 0.91 -4.18 5.79
CA VAL A 36 1.73 -5.23 6.42
C VAL A 36 3.03 -4.61 6.92
N ASN A 37 3.54 -5.07 8.08
CA ASN A 37 4.78 -4.52 8.61
C ASN A 37 5.97 -5.11 7.85
N CYS A 38 7.05 -4.34 7.71
CA CYS A 38 8.28 -4.87 7.11
C CYS A 38 8.89 -5.99 7.98
N SER A 39 8.66 -5.99 9.30
CA SER A 39 9.08 -7.08 10.18
C SER A 39 8.29 -8.39 10.03
N ASP A 40 7.08 -8.32 9.49
CA ASP A 40 6.20 -9.48 9.38
C ASP A 40 6.73 -10.49 8.35
N ALA A 41 6.42 -11.77 8.56
CA ALA A 41 6.60 -12.77 7.54
C ALA A 41 5.72 -12.43 6.32
N PRO A 42 6.20 -12.58 5.07
CA PRO A 42 7.46 -13.25 4.67
C PRO A 42 8.69 -12.34 4.56
N TYR A 43 8.59 -11.05 4.91
CA TYR A 43 9.61 -10.05 4.58
C TYR A 43 10.75 -9.97 5.60
N PHE A 44 10.46 -10.03 6.91
CA PHE A 44 11.48 -10.03 7.97
C PHE A 44 12.55 -8.91 7.88
N GLY A 45 12.21 -7.75 7.31
CA GLY A 45 13.14 -6.65 7.06
C GLY A 45 13.72 -6.60 5.64
N LEU A 46 13.35 -7.53 4.76
CA LEU A 46 13.82 -7.60 3.38
C LEU A 46 12.66 -7.90 2.42
N ILE A 47 12.41 -6.97 1.49
CA ILE A 47 11.48 -7.14 0.40
C ILE A 47 12.30 -7.38 -0.87
N ASP A 48 12.29 -8.62 -1.34
CA ASP A 48 13.07 -9.05 -2.50
C ASP A 48 12.13 -9.49 -3.63
N GLY A 49 12.11 -8.72 -4.72
CA GLY A 49 11.25 -8.99 -5.88
C GLY A 49 11.53 -10.30 -6.60
N ASP A 50 12.69 -10.92 -6.38
CA ASP A 50 13.03 -12.23 -6.93
C ASP A 50 12.51 -13.40 -6.08
N VAL A 51 12.17 -13.14 -4.81
CA VAL A 51 11.76 -14.17 -3.84
C VAL A 51 10.28 -14.09 -3.54
N VAL A 52 9.76 -12.88 -3.36
CA VAL A 52 8.39 -12.66 -2.90
C VAL A 52 7.76 -11.44 -3.57
N ALA A 53 6.49 -11.55 -3.92
CA ALA A 53 5.73 -10.43 -4.44
C ALA A 53 5.64 -9.32 -3.39
N ALA A 54 5.92 -8.08 -3.82
CA ALA A 54 5.76 -6.93 -2.97
C ALA A 54 4.26 -6.67 -2.70
N PRO A 55 3.89 -6.29 -1.47
CA PRO A 55 2.51 -6.01 -1.15
C PRO A 55 2.15 -4.59 -1.62
N SER A 56 0.86 -4.27 -1.70
CA SER A 56 0.39 -2.95 -2.12
C SER A 56 0.67 -1.85 -1.10
N GLN A 57 0.80 -2.19 0.19
CA GLN A 57 1.05 -1.27 1.30
C GLN A 57 1.99 -1.90 2.33
N ILE A 58 3.10 -1.22 2.64
CA ILE A 58 4.05 -1.56 3.71
C ILE A 58 4.01 -0.49 4.80
N GLN A 59 4.04 -0.93 6.05
CA GLN A 59 4.40 -0.09 7.19
C GLN A 59 5.84 -0.40 7.62
N ILE A 60 6.66 0.65 7.70
CA ILE A 60 8.05 0.59 8.12
C ILE A 60 8.08 0.73 9.63
N ASP A 61 8.24 -0.41 10.29
CA ASP A 61 8.35 -0.60 11.73
C ASP A 61 9.76 -0.99 12.17
N ARG A 62 10.65 -1.26 11.21
CA ARG A 62 12.05 -1.59 11.42
C ARG A 62 12.92 -1.16 10.23
N ASN A 63 14.23 -1.35 10.35
CA ASN A 63 15.15 -1.24 9.21
C ASN A 63 14.73 -2.23 8.11
N CYS A 64 14.54 -1.70 6.90
CA CYS A 64 13.92 -2.42 5.79
C CYS A 64 14.75 -2.24 4.51
N THR A 65 15.11 -3.34 3.85
CA THR A 65 15.78 -3.30 2.55
C THR A 65 14.81 -3.75 1.47
N VAL A 66 14.76 -3.04 0.37
CA VAL A 66 13.92 -3.34 -0.79
C VAL A 66 14.82 -3.48 -2.01
N ARG A 67 14.74 -4.63 -2.69
CA ARG A 67 15.61 -4.92 -3.82
C ARG A 67 14.95 -5.69 -4.95
N ASN A 68 15.58 -5.65 -6.12
CA ASN A 68 15.20 -6.43 -7.30
C ASN A 68 13.82 -6.09 -7.85
N PHE A 69 13.55 -4.79 -8.04
CA PHE A 69 12.34 -4.30 -8.71
C PHE A 69 12.72 -3.44 -9.91
N PRO A 70 13.27 -4.03 -10.99
CA PRO A 70 13.73 -3.28 -12.16
C PRO A 70 12.55 -2.66 -12.93
N ALA A 71 12.83 -1.83 -13.94
CA ALA A 71 11.79 -1.16 -14.73
C ALA A 71 10.77 -2.11 -15.40
N GLY A 72 11.17 -3.36 -15.69
CA GLY A 72 10.26 -4.39 -16.22
C GLY A 72 9.30 -4.98 -15.18
N ASN A 73 9.61 -4.85 -13.89
CA ASN A 73 8.75 -5.22 -12.77
C ASN A 73 8.89 -4.17 -11.64
N PRO A 74 8.35 -2.96 -11.87
CA PRO A 74 8.57 -1.84 -10.97
C PRO A 74 7.83 -2.04 -9.65
N LEU A 75 8.39 -1.48 -8.59
CA LEU A 75 7.80 -1.52 -7.26
C LEU A 75 6.64 -0.53 -7.14
N THR A 76 5.42 -1.05 -7.02
CA THR A 76 4.18 -0.25 -6.84
C THR A 76 3.78 -0.07 -5.38
N THR A 77 4.53 -0.65 -4.45
CA THR A 77 4.25 -0.63 -3.01
C THR A 77 4.20 0.79 -2.46
N ASN A 78 3.15 1.06 -1.69
CA ASN A 78 3.01 2.29 -0.93
C ASN A 78 3.67 2.13 0.44
N PHE A 79 4.45 3.13 0.86
CA PHE A 79 5.19 3.10 2.12
C PHE A 79 4.60 4.06 3.14
N SER A 80 4.47 3.57 4.37
CA SER A 80 4.10 4.32 5.56
C SER A 80 5.09 4.03 6.69
N PHE A 81 5.16 4.89 7.71
CA PHE A 81 6.08 4.74 8.83
C PHE A 81 5.28 4.52 10.11
N LEU A 82 5.66 3.54 10.93
CA LEU A 82 5.00 3.27 12.21
C LEU A 82 5.17 4.42 13.18
N THR A 83 6.36 5.01 13.19
CA THR A 83 6.74 6.08 14.10
C THR A 83 6.67 7.43 13.40
N GLN A 84 6.33 8.47 14.17
CA GLN A 84 6.28 9.85 13.69
C GLN A 84 7.09 10.75 14.64
N PRO A 85 7.66 11.85 14.14
CA PRO A 85 8.29 12.86 15.01
C PRO A 85 7.33 13.30 16.10
N GLY A 86 7.80 13.29 17.35
CA GLY A 86 6.99 13.66 18.52
C GLY A 86 6.19 12.52 19.14
N GLN A 87 6.22 11.30 18.56
CA GLN A 87 5.67 10.09 19.19
C GLN A 87 6.76 9.23 19.82
N THR A 88 7.82 8.91 19.07
CA THR A 88 8.99 8.15 19.55
C THR A 88 10.28 8.70 18.93
N ASP A 89 11.43 8.34 19.50
CA ASP A 89 12.77 8.67 18.96
C ASP A 89 13.33 7.60 18.01
N GLU A 90 12.54 6.56 17.70
CA GLU A 90 12.98 5.50 16.80
C GLU A 90 13.05 6.00 15.36
N ARG A 91 14.19 5.75 14.70
CA ARG A 91 14.47 6.18 13.34
C ARG A 91 15.01 5.02 12.52
N TRP A 92 14.17 4.50 11.63
CA TRP A 92 14.49 3.40 10.72
C TRP A 92 15.21 3.87 9.46
N ILE A 93 16.07 3.01 8.91
CA ILE A 93 16.65 3.15 7.57
C ILE A 93 15.90 2.29 6.56
N ILE A 94 15.66 2.87 5.38
CA ILE A 94 15.09 2.17 4.23
C ILE A 94 16.10 2.23 3.10
N ILE A 95 16.47 1.07 2.57
CA ILE A 95 17.45 0.96 1.49
C ILE A 95 16.74 0.42 0.25
N PHE A 96 16.81 1.16 -0.84
CA PHE A 96 16.35 0.73 -2.16
C PHE A 96 17.57 0.34 -3.00
N ASP A 97 17.64 -0.92 -3.44
CA ASP A 97 18.76 -1.45 -4.24
C ASP A 97 18.27 -2.08 -5.55
N ASN A 98 18.66 -1.53 -6.70
CA ASN A 98 18.14 -1.94 -8.01
C ASN A 98 16.59 -1.91 -8.06
N VAL A 99 16.01 -0.79 -7.63
CA VAL A 99 14.56 -0.58 -7.54
C VAL A 99 14.12 0.61 -8.41
N VAL A 100 13.08 0.40 -9.19
CA VAL A 100 12.27 1.43 -9.83
C VAL A 100 10.97 1.55 -9.04
N HIS A 101 10.85 2.60 -8.22
CA HIS A 101 9.69 2.81 -7.36
C HIS A 101 8.68 3.78 -7.98
N ILE A 102 7.43 3.31 -8.09
CA ILE A 102 6.29 4.05 -8.66
C ILE A 102 5.12 4.19 -7.67
N GLY A 103 5.24 3.64 -6.46
CA GLY A 103 4.24 3.77 -5.39
C GLY A 103 4.31 5.13 -4.67
N GLN A 104 3.44 5.34 -3.69
CA GLN A 104 3.43 6.55 -2.86
C GLN A 104 4.21 6.36 -1.55
N MET A 105 4.66 7.45 -0.95
CA MET A 105 5.34 7.44 0.34
C MET A 105 4.74 8.50 1.27
N ALA A 106 4.46 8.13 2.52
CA ALA A 106 3.85 9.01 3.51
C ALA A 106 4.83 10.06 4.06
N CYS A 107 5.06 11.14 3.31
CA CYS A 107 6.07 12.18 3.62
C CYS A 107 5.92 12.88 4.99
N ASN A 108 4.71 13.00 5.53
CA ASN A 108 4.49 13.65 6.84
C ASN A 108 5.09 12.87 8.02
N ALA A 109 5.34 11.57 7.83
CA ALA A 109 5.86 10.66 8.85
C ALA A 109 7.35 10.30 8.65
N VAL A 110 8.01 10.83 7.62
CA VAL A 110 9.42 10.49 7.29
C VAL A 110 10.42 11.28 8.14
N ALA A 111 9.99 12.30 8.89
CA ALA A 111 10.94 13.19 9.55
C ALA A 111 11.85 12.42 10.54
N GLY A 112 13.13 12.33 10.18
CA GLY A 112 14.19 11.58 10.87
C GLY A 112 14.46 10.16 10.36
N HIS A 113 13.62 9.57 9.50
CA HIS A 113 13.84 8.23 8.91
C HIS A 113 14.70 8.29 7.65
N ARG A 114 15.86 7.64 7.65
CA ARG A 114 16.81 7.71 6.52
C ARG A 114 16.33 6.86 5.34
N ILE A 115 16.32 7.44 4.15
CA ILE A 115 16.04 6.72 2.90
C ILE A 115 17.29 6.77 2.03
N TRP A 116 17.71 5.62 1.54
CA TRP A 116 18.93 5.46 0.75
C TRP A 116 18.63 4.74 -0.56
N PHE A 117 19.10 5.29 -1.68
CA PHE A 117 18.91 4.71 -3.02
C PHE A 117 20.28 4.27 -3.58
N VAL A 118 20.43 2.97 -3.85
CA VAL A 118 21.57 2.36 -4.54
C VAL A 118 21.09 1.89 -5.91
N ASN A 119 21.66 2.45 -6.99
CA ASN A 119 21.31 2.10 -8.38
C ASN A 119 19.79 2.01 -8.62
N SER A 120 19.05 2.93 -8.01
CA SER A 120 17.60 2.91 -7.92
C SER A 120 17.06 4.25 -8.41
N SER A 121 15.86 4.23 -8.98
CA SER A 121 15.14 5.44 -9.40
C SER A 121 13.75 5.46 -8.78
N SER A 122 13.27 6.65 -8.43
CA SER A 122 11.91 6.84 -7.93
C SER A 122 11.28 8.04 -8.63
N SER A 123 10.07 7.85 -9.15
CA SER A 123 9.35 8.86 -9.92
C SER A 123 8.33 9.67 -9.10
N THR A 124 8.09 9.28 -7.84
CA THR A 124 6.95 9.74 -7.04
C THR A 124 7.32 10.29 -5.66
N ILE A 125 8.62 10.43 -5.33
CA ILE A 125 9.05 11.12 -4.10
C ILE A 125 8.73 12.61 -4.26
N ARG A 126 7.57 13.01 -3.74
CA ARG A 126 7.11 14.40 -3.77
C ARG A 126 8.10 15.29 -3.02
N GLU A 127 8.24 16.54 -3.44
CA GLU A 127 9.17 17.52 -2.84
C GLU A 127 9.00 17.70 -1.33
N LYS A 128 7.82 17.38 -0.77
CA LYS A 128 7.56 17.41 0.68
C LYS A 128 8.25 16.29 1.48
N CYS A 129 8.84 15.28 0.82
CA CYS A 129 9.75 14.31 1.41
C CYS A 129 11.24 14.77 1.33
N GLN A 130 11.55 15.89 0.66
CA GLN A 130 12.93 16.32 0.36
C GLN A 130 13.72 16.91 1.53
N ASN A 131 13.17 16.98 2.76
CA ASN A 131 13.99 17.33 3.92
C ASN A 131 14.93 16.18 4.37
N LEU A 132 14.99 15.08 3.63
CA LEU A 132 15.86 13.96 3.96
C LEU A 132 16.44 13.22 2.74
N LEU A 133 16.84 13.98 1.71
CA LEU A 133 17.88 13.49 0.81
C LEU A 133 19.21 13.77 1.52
N ILE A 134 19.91 12.74 2.02
CA ILE A 134 21.33 12.92 2.35
C ILE A 134 22.00 13.20 1.00
N PRO A 135 22.55 14.41 0.78
CA PRO A 135 23.30 14.66 -0.44
C PRO A 135 24.45 13.65 -0.49
N VAL A 136 24.64 13.03 -1.65
CA VAL A 136 25.71 12.05 -1.92
C VAL A 136 27.12 12.69 -1.74
N GLU A 137 27.19 14.00 -1.45
CA GLU A 137 28.39 14.82 -1.32
C GLU A 137 28.89 15.04 0.13
N LYS A 138 28.49 14.20 1.10
CA LYS A 138 28.94 14.30 2.52
C LYS A 138 29.65 13.05 3.05
N ILE A 139 30.15 12.18 2.18
CA ILE A 139 31.10 11.13 2.56
C ILE A 139 32.51 11.62 2.21
N ASP A 140 33.18 12.18 3.21
CA ASP A 140 34.65 12.10 3.36
C ASP A 140 34.93 11.21 4.57
#